data_AF-A0A0Q4G128-F1
#
_entry.id   AF-A0A0Q4G128-F1
#
_cell.length_a   1.000
_cell.length_b   1.000
_cell.length_c   1.000
_cell.angle_alpha   90.00
_cell.angle_beta   90.00
_cell.angle_gamma   90.00
#
_symmetry.space_group_name_H-M   'P 1'
#
loop_
_entity.id
_entity.type
_entity.pdbx_description
1 polymer ?
#
loop_
_entity_poly.entity_id
_entity_poly.type
_entity_poly.pdbx_seq_one_letter_code
_entity_poly.pdbx_strand_id
1 'polypeptide(L)' 'MTTMTIQVPEALEKEHDETTRLIAAKLYEAGKLTLKQAAEMCQMKKWDFAEILIKYNVHYLDEGATDDLETFRNALKG' A
#
# COMPACT_ATOMS: atom_id res chain seq x y z
N MET A 1 -0.38 -15.26 9.89
CA MET A 1 -1.21 -14.77 8.78
C MET A 1 -2.62 -14.65 9.32
N THR A 2 -3.23 -13.48 9.22
CA THR A 2 -4.64 -13.27 9.57
C THR A 2 -5.41 -13.11 8.26
N THR A 3 -6.48 -13.86 8.09
CA THR A 3 -7.29 -13.82 6.86
C THR A 3 -8.38 -12.78 7.01
N MET A 4 -8.45 -11.84 6.06
CA MET A 4 -9.52 -10.85 5.94
C MET A 4 -10.30 -11.13 4.66
N THR A 5 -11.60 -11.38 4.78
CA THR A 5 -12.48 -11.65 3.64
C THR A 5 -13.17 -10.37 3.21
N ILE A 6 -13.02 -9.98 1.95
CA ILE A 6 -13.59 -8.75 1.40
C ILE A 6 -14.47 -9.15 0.21
N GLN A 7 -15.71 -8.65 0.19
CA GLN A 7 -16.59 -8.81 -0.97
C GLN A 7 -16.21 -7.77 -2.01
N VAL A 8 -15.88 -8.22 -3.21
CA VAL A 8 -15.53 -7.37 -4.36
C VAL A 8 -16.50 -7.61 -5.52
N PRO A 9 -16.71 -6.62 -6.39
CA PRO A 9 -17.46 -6.81 -7.63
C PRO A 9 -16.84 -7.91 -8.51
N GLU A 10 -17.66 -8.66 -9.24
CA GLU A 10 -17.22 -9.75 -10.14
C GLU A 10 -16.20 -9.29 -11.20
N ALA A 11 -16.24 -8.01 -11.58
CA ALA A 11 -15.24 -7.42 -12.47
C ALA A 11 -13.81 -7.50 -11.90
N LEU A 12 -13.64 -7.34 -10.59
CA LEU A 12 -12.34 -7.43 -9.91
C LEU A 12 -11.87 -8.88 -9.72
N GLU A 13 -12.78 -9.86 -9.80
CA GLU A 13 -12.41 -11.28 -9.78
C GLU A 13 -11.63 -11.66 -11.05
N LYS A 14 -12.01 -11.11 -12.20
CA LYS A 14 -11.28 -11.30 -13.47
C LYS A 14 -9.87 -10.72 -13.44
N GLU A 15 -9.64 -9.74 -12.58
CA GLU A 15 -8.37 -9.05 -12.36
C GLU A 15 -7.86 -9.28 -10.93
N HIS A 16 -8.11 -10.48 -10.36
CA HIS A 16 -7.80 -10.76 -8.96
C HIS A 16 -6.33 -10.50 -8.61
N ASP A 17 -5.41 -10.89 -9.48
CA ASP A 17 -3.97 -10.68 -9.29
C ASP A 17 -3.62 -9.18 -9.22
N GLU A 18 -4.20 -8.38 -10.12
CA GLU A 18 -3.96 -6.95 -10.23
C GLU A 18 -4.60 -6.18 -9.06
N THR A 19 -5.82 -6.58 -8.67
CA THR A 19 -6.52 -6.07 -7.50
C THR A 19 -5.74 -6.35 -6.21
N THR A 20 -5.19 -7.55 -6.07
CA THR A 20 -4.38 -7.92 -4.89
C THR A 20 -3.11 -7.09 -4.82
N ARG A 21 -2.45 -6.86 -5.96
CA ARG A 21 -1.27 -5.99 -6.06
C ARG A 21 -1.60 -4.56 -5.67
N LEU A 22 -2.73 -4.03 -6.14
CA LEU A 22 -3.19 -2.68 -5.81
C LEU A 22 -3.50 -2.55 -4.31
N ILE A 23 -4.21 -3.50 -3.72
CA ILE A 23 -4.51 -3.52 -2.28
C ILE A 23 -3.23 -3.60 -1.46
N ALA A 24 -2.32 -4.51 -1.80
CA ALA A 24 -1.04 -4.65 -1.12
C ALA A 24 -0.19 -3.39 -1.24
N ALA A 25 -0.16 -2.75 -2.41
CA ALA A 25 0.53 -1.49 -2.64
C ALA A 25 -0.05 -0.35 -1.81
N LYS A 26 -1.38 -0.22 -1.75
CA LYS A 26 -2.08 0.79 -0.93
C LYS A 26 -1.90 0.57 0.56
N LEU A 27 -1.94 -0.68 1.02
CA LEU A 27 -1.68 -1.01 2.42
C LEU A 27 -0.21 -0.81 2.81
N TYR A 28 0.72 -1.01 1.87
CA TYR A 28 2.14 -0.66 2.04
C TYR A 28 2.34 0.86 2.09
N GLU A 29 1.70 1.62 1.19
CA GLU A 29 1.67 3.09 1.18
C GLU A 29 1.16 3.64 2.52
N ALA A 30 0.09 3.04 3.07
CA ALA A 30 -0.48 3.38 4.37
C ALA A 30 0.35 2.89 5.58
N GLY A 31 1.51 2.27 5.36
CA GLY A 31 2.38 1.73 6.42
C GLY A 31 1.78 0.55 7.21
N LYS A 32 0.67 -0.03 6.76
CA LYS A 32 -0.03 -1.16 7.43
C LYS A 32 0.61 -2.50 7.12
N LEU A 33 1.33 -2.60 5.99
CA LEU A 33 2.08 -3.79 5.59
C LEU A 33 3.56 -3.46 5.39
N THR A 34 4.43 -4.36 5.81
CA THR A 34 5.84 -4.32 5.39
C THR A 34 5.98 -4.83 3.95
N LEU A 35 7.07 -4.44 3.27
CA LEU A 35 7.40 -4.92 1.92
C LEU A 35 7.34 -6.46 1.82
N LYS A 36 7.74 -7.15 2.89
CA LYS A 36 7.66 -8.61 2.98
C LYS A 36 6.22 -9.10 2.99
N GLN A 37 5.38 -8.53 3.86
CA GLN A 37 3.98 -8.95 4.01
C GLN A 37 3.14 -8.62 2.78
N ALA A 38 3.41 -7.49 2.12
CA ALA A 38 2.74 -7.12 0.88
C ALA A 38 3.13 -8.06 -0.27
N ALA A 39 4.41 -8.44 -0.37
CA ALA A 39 4.85 -9.46 -1.32
C ALA A 39 4.22 -10.84 -1.03
N GLU A 40 4.12 -11.23 0.24
CA GLU A 40 3.43 -12.46 0.67
C GLU A 40 1.92 -12.42 0.35
N MET A 41 1.27 -11.27 0.47
CA MET A 41 -0.15 -11.07 0.10
C MET A 41 -0.37 -11.27 -1.40
N CYS A 42 0.58 -10.84 -2.22
CA CYS A 42 0.54 -11.02 -3.68
C CYS A 42 1.17 -12.34 -4.16
N GLN A 43 1.51 -13.27 -3.25
CA GLN A 43 2.21 -14.54 -3.54
C GLN A 43 3.43 -14.40 -4.46
N MET A 44 4.15 -13.28 -4.34
CA MET A 44 5.30 -12.95 -5.18
C MET A 44 6.55 -12.73 -4.36
N LYS A 45 7.70 -12.65 -5.04
CA LYS A 45 8.97 -12.37 -4.35
C LYS A 45 8.99 -10.91 -3.92
N LYS A 46 9.76 -10.67 -2.86
CA LYS A 46 9.98 -9.33 -2.28
C LYS A 46 10.44 -8.29 -3.31
N TRP A 47 11.26 -8.73 -4.28
CA TRP A 47 11.82 -7.88 -5.33
C TRP A 47 10.81 -7.57 -6.43
N ASP A 48 10.03 -8.56 -6.87
CA ASP A 48 8.92 -8.35 -7.81
C ASP A 48 7.91 -7.33 -7.26
N PHE A 49 7.57 -7.42 -5.97
CA PHE A 49 6.67 -6.45 -5.35
C PHE A 49 7.28 -5.04 -5.27
N ALA A 50 8.59 -4.92 -5.05
CA ALA A 50 9.26 -3.62 -5.08
C ALA A 50 9.21 -2.98 -6.47
N GLU A 51 9.32 -3.77 -7.53
CA GLU A 51 9.19 -3.30 -8.92
C GLU A 51 7.75 -2.85 -9.22
N ILE A 52 6.76 -3.57 -8.69
CA ILE A 52 5.34 -3.22 -8.75
C ILE A 52 5.11 -1.85 -8.08
N LEU A 53 5.63 -1.62 -6.88
CA LEU A 53 5.47 -0.33 -6.18
C LEU A 53 6.00 0.85 -7.00
N ILE A 54 7.14 0.66 -7.67
CA ILE A 54 7.72 1.67 -8.58
C ILE A 54 6.78 1.90 -9.77
N LYS A 55 6.23 0.82 -10.35
CA LYS A 55 5.33 0.87 -11.50
C LYS A 55 3.97 1.49 -11.20
N TYR A 56 3.45 1.29 -9.99
CA TYR A 56 2.17 1.83 -9.55
C TYR A 56 2.25 3.33 -9.18
N ASN A 57 3.44 3.95 -9.28
CA ASN A 57 3.68 5.37 -8.98
C ASN A 57 2.98 5.79 -7.68
N VAL A 58 3.03 4.89 -6.69
CA VAL A 58 2.42 5.00 -5.37
C VAL A 58 3.01 6.26 -4.74
N HIS A 59 2.22 7.34 -4.78
CA HIS A 59 2.64 8.65 -4.34
C HIS A 59 2.72 8.54 -2.82
N TYR A 60 3.91 8.75 -2.27
CA TYR A 60 4.24 8.69 -0.84
C TYR A 60 3.46 9.72 0.02
N LEU A 61 2.43 10.35 -0.53
CA LEU A 61 1.71 11.49 0.00
C LEU A 61 0.30 11.02 0.35
N ASP A 62 0.18 10.45 1.54
CA ASP A 62 -1.09 10.45 2.24
C ASP A 62 -1.34 11.88 2.77
N GLU A 63 -2.58 12.38 2.70
CA GLU A 63 -2.98 13.65 3.32
C GLU A 63 -2.66 13.68 4.83
N GLY A 64 -2.59 12.52 5.50
CA GLY A 64 -2.12 12.40 6.87
C GLY A 64 -0.64 12.72 7.06
N ALA A 65 0.23 12.42 6.07
CA ALA A 65 1.64 12.80 6.14
C ALA A 65 1.83 14.33 6.00
N THR A 66 0.85 15.01 5.37
CA THR A 66 0.84 16.47 5.25
C THR A 66 0.48 17.12 6.59
N ASP A 67 -0.50 16.55 7.32
CA ASP A 67 -0.92 17.03 8.64
C ASP A 67 0.17 16.83 9.72
N ASP A 68 0.85 15.67 9.71
CA ASP A 68 2.01 15.41 10.56
C ASP A 68 3.21 16.33 10.23
N LEU A 69 3.48 16.61 8.95
CA LEU A 69 4.53 17.55 8.52
C LEU A 69 4.21 19.01 8.86
N GLU A 70 2.94 19.42 8.78
CA GLU A 70 2.50 20.76 9.19
C GLU A 70 2.63 20.92 10.71
N THR A 71 2.26 19.90 11.49
CA THR A 71 2.43 19.88 12.94
C THR A 71 3.91 20.00 13.33
N PHE A 72 4.80 19.26 12.66
CA PHE A 72 6.24 19.33 12.91
C PHE A 72 6.86 20.68 12.50
N ARG A 73 6.38 21.29 11.41
CA ARG A 73 6.83 22.62 10.94
C ARG A 73 6.42 23.75 11.89
N ASN A 74 5.25 23.64 12.51
CA ASN A 74 4.76 24.65 13.46
C ASN A 74 5.52 24.58 14.81
N ALA A 75 5.94 23.39 15.23
CA ALA A 75 6.71 23.17 16.45
C ALA A 75 8.14 23.76 16.40
N LEU A 76 8.71 24.02 15.21
CA LEU A 76 10.04 24.64 15.05
C LEU A 76 10.02 26.17 14.95
N LYS A 77 8.83 26.79 14.94
CA LYS A 77 8.64 28.25 14.93
C LYS A 77 8.27 28.83 16.30
N GLY A 78 8.15 27.99 17.33
CA GLY A 78 7.88 28.38 18.72
C GLY A 78 9.14 28.57 19.54
#